data_AF-A0A836LF00-F1
#
_entry.id   AF-A0A836LF00-F1
#
_cell.length_a   1.000
_cell.length_b   1.000
_cell.length_c   1.000
_cell.angle_alpha   90.00
_cell.angle_beta   90.00
_cell.angle_gamma   90.00
#
_symmetry.space_group_name_H-M   'P 1'
#
loop_
_entity.id
_entity.type
_entity.pdbx_description
1 polymer ?
#
loop_
_entity_poly.entity_id
_entity_poly.type
_entity_poly.pdbx_seq_one_letter_code
_entity_poly.pdbx_strand_id
1 'polypeptide(L)'
;MREIVSCQAGQCGNQIGSKFWEVISDEHGVDPTGTYQGDSDLQLERINVYFDESTGGRYVPRAVLMDLEPGTMDSVRAGPYGQLFRPDNFIFGQSGAGNNWAKGHYTEGAELIDSVLDVCRKEAFRRKAFLHWYTGEGMDEMEFTEAESNMNDLVSEYQQYQDATVEEEGEYDEEEEAY
;
A
#
# COMPACT_ATOMS: atom_id res chain seq x y z
N MET A 1 -4.91 -20.72 -7.25
CA MET A 1 -4.05 -19.52 -7.17
C MET A 1 -3.76 -19.26 -5.70
N ARG A 2 -2.49 -19.04 -5.34
CA ARG A 2 -2.07 -18.61 -3.99
C ARG A 2 -1.10 -17.47 -4.18
N GLU A 3 -1.60 -16.25 -4.10
CA GLU A 3 -0.78 -15.03 -4.20
C GLU A 3 -0.34 -14.62 -2.80
N ILE A 4 0.82 -13.98 -2.71
CA ILE A 4 1.40 -13.51 -1.45
C ILE A 4 1.73 -12.04 -1.61
N VAL A 5 1.25 -11.22 -0.68
CA VAL A 5 1.69 -9.84 -0.50
C VAL A 5 2.79 -9.85 0.56
N SER A 6 3.98 -9.39 0.21
CA SER A 6 5.10 -9.28 1.14
C SER A 6 5.10 -7.90 1.79
N CYS A 7 5.11 -7.85 3.11
CA CYS A 7 5.28 -6.61 3.86
C CYS A 7 6.65 -6.58 4.51
N GLN A 8 7.41 -5.50 4.30
CA GLN A 8 8.73 -5.31 4.90
C GLN A 8 8.76 -4.02 5.70
N ALA A 9 9.19 -4.12 6.96
CA ALA A 9 9.07 -3.07 7.96
C ALA A 9 10.41 -2.68 8.57
N GLY A 10 10.68 -1.39 8.64
CA GLY A 10 11.87 -0.83 9.26
C GLY A 10 13.17 -1.17 8.53
N GLN A 11 14.29 -0.66 9.05
CA GLN A 11 15.59 -0.79 8.40
C GLN A 11 15.99 -2.26 8.12
N CYS A 12 15.89 -3.13 9.12
CA CYS A 12 16.26 -4.54 8.99
C CYS A 12 15.35 -5.29 8.00
N GLY A 13 14.02 -5.10 8.12
CA GLY A 13 13.06 -5.75 7.24
C GLY A 13 13.24 -5.34 5.78
N ASN A 14 13.50 -4.05 5.52
CA ASN A 14 13.76 -3.55 4.17
C ASN A 14 15.08 -4.05 3.58
N GLN A 15 16.14 -4.21 4.38
CA GLN A 15 17.41 -4.78 3.91
C GLN A 15 17.28 -6.26 3.55
N ILE A 16 16.64 -7.05 4.42
CA ILE A 16 16.39 -8.47 4.16
C ILE A 16 15.46 -8.62 2.97
N GLY A 17 14.38 -7.83 2.92
CA GLY A 17 13.43 -7.82 1.81
C GLY A 17 14.10 -7.49 0.48
N SER A 18 14.97 -6.47 0.44
CA SER A 18 15.73 -6.14 -0.78
C SER A 18 16.60 -7.31 -1.26
N LYS A 19 17.24 -8.04 -0.35
CA LYS A 19 18.02 -9.24 -0.71
C LYS A 19 17.17 -10.43 -1.10
N PHE A 20 16.02 -10.61 -0.46
CA PHE A 20 15.04 -11.60 -0.87
C PHE A 20 14.60 -11.35 -2.32
N TRP A 21 14.16 -10.13 -2.65
CA TRP A 21 13.69 -9.80 -3.99
C TRP A 21 14.78 -9.89 -5.06
N GLU A 22 16.04 -9.59 -4.74
CA GLU A 22 17.19 -9.82 -5.62
C GLU A 22 17.30 -11.32 -5.98
N VAL A 23 17.34 -12.19 -4.97
CA VAL A 23 17.47 -13.64 -5.16
C VAL A 23 16.28 -14.22 -5.91
N ILE A 24 15.04 -13.86 -5.56
CA ILE A 24 13.89 -14.45 -6.25
C ILE A 24 13.78 -13.95 -7.69
N SER A 25 14.16 -12.69 -7.96
CA SER A 25 14.13 -12.15 -9.31
C SER A 25 15.13 -12.88 -10.18
N ASP A 26 16.34 -13.13 -9.68
CA ASP A 26 17.36 -13.94 -10.35
C ASP A 26 16.87 -15.39 -10.59
N GLU A 27 16.25 -16.03 -9.60
CA GLU A 27 15.68 -17.39 -9.74
C GLU A 27 14.58 -17.46 -10.80
N HIS A 28 13.74 -16.44 -10.89
CA HIS A 28 12.67 -16.32 -11.88
C HIS A 28 13.12 -15.70 -13.20
N GLY A 29 14.40 -15.34 -13.36
CA GLY A 29 14.94 -14.73 -14.57
C GLY A 29 14.37 -13.35 -14.89
N VAL A 30 13.93 -12.59 -13.88
CA VAL A 30 13.41 -11.23 -14.01
C VAL A 30 14.55 -10.23 -13.82
N ASP A 31 14.79 -9.39 -14.83
CA ASP A 31 15.81 -8.36 -14.75
C ASP A 31 15.39 -7.15 -13.88
N PRO A 32 16.30 -6.22 -13.53
CA PRO A 32 15.97 -5.03 -12.75
C PRO A 32 14.93 -4.10 -13.39
N THR A 33 14.68 -4.24 -14.69
CA THR A 33 13.65 -3.49 -15.41
C THR A 33 12.29 -4.20 -15.38
N GLY A 34 12.22 -5.38 -14.77
CA GLY A 34 11.05 -6.22 -14.65
C GLY A 34 10.76 -7.06 -15.90
N THR A 35 11.68 -7.13 -16.86
CA THR A 35 11.49 -7.96 -18.06
C THR A 35 12.03 -9.37 -17.81
N TYR A 36 11.29 -10.38 -18.26
CA TYR A 36 11.74 -11.77 -18.19
C TYR A 36 12.81 -12.06 -19.26
N GLN A 37 13.95 -12.55 -18.80
CA GLN A 37 15.11 -12.98 -19.60
C GLN A 37 15.50 -14.44 -19.28
N GLY A 38 14.60 -15.19 -18.63
CA GLY A 38 14.85 -16.58 -18.25
C GLY A 38 14.81 -17.55 -19.43
N ASP A 39 15.30 -18.76 -19.20
CA ASP A 39 15.47 -19.83 -20.18
C ASP A 39 14.59 -21.05 -19.90
N SER A 40 13.80 -21.04 -18.82
CA SER A 40 12.99 -22.19 -18.38
C SER A 40 11.53 -21.83 -18.15
N ASP A 41 10.62 -22.56 -18.80
CA ASP A 41 9.17 -22.38 -18.62
C ASP A 41 8.71 -22.59 -17.16
N LEU A 42 9.47 -23.35 -16.36
CA LEU A 42 9.20 -23.56 -14.94
C LEU A 42 9.33 -22.26 -14.11
N GLN A 43 10.15 -21.30 -14.57
CA GLN A 43 10.30 -20.01 -13.90
C GLN A 43 9.02 -19.18 -14.00
N LEU A 44 8.24 -19.35 -15.06
CA LEU A 44 6.98 -18.63 -15.28
C LEU A 44 5.77 -19.34 -14.67
N GLU A 45 5.83 -20.66 -14.43
CA GLU A 45 4.68 -21.46 -13.99
C GLU A 45 4.01 -20.91 -12.71
N ARG A 46 4.80 -20.34 -11.79
CA ARG A 46 4.32 -19.81 -10.51
C ARG A 46 4.83 -18.40 -10.18
N ILE A 47 5.27 -17.65 -11.18
CA ILE A 47 5.76 -16.28 -11.00
C ILE A 47 4.67 -15.36 -10.42
N ASN A 48 3.41 -15.66 -10.72
CA ASN A 48 2.23 -14.96 -10.21
C ASN A 48 2.04 -15.08 -8.68
N VAL A 49 2.77 -15.93 -7.98
CA VAL A 49 2.71 -15.96 -6.50
C VAL A 49 3.24 -14.64 -5.93
N TYR A 50 4.38 -14.17 -6.43
CA TYR A 50 5.09 -13.00 -5.90
C TYR A 50 5.02 -11.77 -6.81
N PHE A 51 4.88 -11.95 -8.12
CA PHE A 51 4.92 -10.85 -9.09
C PHE A 51 3.57 -10.62 -9.74
N ASP A 52 3.27 -9.34 -9.94
CA ASP A 52 2.19 -8.88 -10.78
C ASP A 52 2.67 -8.67 -12.21
N GLU A 53 1.95 -9.23 -13.17
CA GLU A 53 2.23 -8.99 -14.59
C GLU A 53 1.53 -7.69 -15.01
N SER A 54 2.33 -6.68 -15.32
CA SER A 54 1.90 -5.38 -15.83
C SER A 54 1.86 -5.39 -17.36
N THR A 55 1.22 -4.37 -17.93
CA THR A 55 1.14 -4.20 -19.38
C THR A 55 2.53 -4.11 -20.00
N GLY A 56 2.76 -4.90 -21.06
CA GLY A 56 4.06 -4.98 -21.74
C GLY A 56 4.99 -6.07 -21.25
N GLY A 57 4.49 -7.08 -20.52
CA GLY A 57 5.30 -8.23 -20.08
C GLY A 57 6.30 -7.88 -18.98
N ARG A 58 6.00 -6.84 -18.20
CA ARG A 58 6.81 -6.41 -17.06
C ARG A 58 6.26 -7.04 -15.78
N TYR A 59 7.11 -7.70 -15.02
CA TYR A 59 6.81 -8.28 -13.71
C TYR A 59 7.17 -7.29 -12.60
N VAL A 60 6.23 -7.08 -11.69
CA VAL A 60 6.35 -6.10 -10.61
C VAL A 60 6.09 -6.80 -9.26
N PRO A 61 7.02 -6.78 -8.30
CA PRO A 61 6.87 -7.37 -6.98
C PRO A 61 5.60 -6.92 -6.25
N ARG A 62 4.88 -7.87 -5.63
CA ARG A 62 3.84 -7.60 -4.64
C ARG A 62 4.47 -7.34 -3.28
N ALA A 63 5.16 -6.22 -3.17
CA ALA A 63 5.80 -5.79 -1.93
C ALA A 63 5.22 -4.46 -1.45
N VAL A 64 5.03 -4.35 -0.14
CA VAL A 64 4.73 -3.11 0.58
C VAL A 64 5.91 -2.79 1.48
N LEU A 65 6.51 -1.63 1.27
CA LEU A 65 7.72 -1.18 1.94
C LEU A 65 7.36 -0.08 2.92
N MET A 66 7.59 -0.33 4.20
CA MET A 66 7.28 0.64 5.26
C MET A 66 8.48 0.92 6.17
N ASP A 67 8.70 2.18 6.48
CA ASP A 67 9.68 2.60 7.48
C ASP A 67 9.25 3.96 8.08
N LEU A 68 9.60 4.21 9.33
CA LEU A 68 9.41 5.52 9.93
C LEU A 68 10.53 6.49 9.50
N GLU A 69 11.65 5.95 9.01
CA GLU A 69 12.80 6.73 8.53
C GLU A 69 12.86 6.80 7.00
N PRO A 70 12.95 8.00 6.40
CA PRO A 70 13.01 8.15 4.95
C PRO A 70 14.32 7.59 4.34
N GLY A 71 15.44 7.63 5.09
CA GLY A 71 16.75 7.22 4.59
C GLY A 71 16.86 5.74 4.20
N THR A 72 16.03 4.87 4.79
CA THR A 72 15.96 3.46 4.39
C THR A 72 15.44 3.33 2.96
N MET A 73 14.48 4.16 2.55
CA MET A 73 13.86 4.07 1.23
C MET A 73 14.81 4.51 0.12
N ASP A 74 15.61 5.55 0.36
CA ASP A 74 16.66 5.97 -0.56
C ASP A 74 17.68 4.85 -0.79
N SER A 75 18.02 4.13 0.28
CA SER A 75 18.94 2.99 0.21
C SER A 75 18.36 1.83 -0.60
N VAL A 76 17.08 1.52 -0.45
CA VAL A 76 16.40 0.47 -1.24
C VAL A 76 16.30 0.88 -2.71
N ARG A 77 15.94 2.14 -3.00
CA ARG A 77 15.83 2.65 -4.39
C ARG A 77 17.16 2.73 -5.12
N ALA A 78 18.25 3.00 -4.40
CA ALA A 78 19.60 2.95 -4.92
C ALA A 78 20.12 1.50 -5.12
N GLY A 79 19.41 0.51 -4.59
CA GLY A 79 19.72 -0.90 -4.76
C GLY A 79 19.55 -1.37 -6.22
N PRO A 80 20.16 -2.52 -6.58
CA PRO A 80 20.15 -3.05 -7.95
C PRO A 80 18.74 -3.26 -8.49
N TYR A 81 17.82 -3.75 -7.65
CA TYR A 81 16.41 -4.00 -7.97
C TYR A 81 15.47 -2.91 -7.43
N GLY A 82 16.00 -1.75 -7.02
CA GLY A 82 15.20 -0.69 -6.40
C GLY A 82 14.11 -0.10 -7.32
N GLN A 83 14.37 -0.07 -8.63
CA GLN A 83 13.44 0.44 -9.64
C GLN A 83 12.33 -0.55 -10.02
N LEU A 84 12.42 -1.78 -9.53
CA LEU A 84 11.45 -2.83 -9.80
C LEU A 84 10.15 -2.63 -8.99
N PHE A 85 10.27 -2.06 -7.79
CA PHE A 85 9.14 -1.82 -6.89
C PHE A 85 8.24 -0.68 -7.37
N ARG A 86 6.93 -0.78 -7.09
CA ARG A 86 5.99 0.30 -7.37
C ARG A 86 6.29 1.50 -6.47
N PRO A 87 6.45 2.72 -7.03
CA PRO A 87 6.65 3.93 -6.25
C PRO A 87 5.55 4.16 -5.19
N ASP A 88 4.31 3.81 -5.53
CA ASP A 88 3.14 3.96 -4.66
C ASP A 88 3.17 3.02 -3.44
N ASN A 89 4.00 1.98 -3.47
CA ASN A 89 4.10 0.99 -2.40
C ASN A 89 5.19 1.33 -1.36
N PHE A 90 5.82 2.50 -1.48
CA PHE A 90 6.75 3.04 -0.50
C PHE A 90 5.99 3.96 0.45
N ILE A 91 5.83 3.52 1.70
CA ILE A 91 5.19 4.30 2.75
C ILE A 91 6.25 4.64 3.78
N PHE A 92 6.49 5.93 4.02
CA PHE A 92 7.50 6.33 4.99
C PHE A 92 7.13 7.55 5.81
N GLY A 93 7.58 7.54 7.06
CA GLY A 93 7.45 8.66 7.98
C GLY A 93 8.53 9.73 7.79
N GLN A 94 8.44 10.78 8.60
CA GLN A 94 9.46 11.84 8.70
C GLN A 94 10.34 11.71 9.95
N SER A 95 9.98 10.82 10.87
CA SER A 95 10.54 10.71 12.22
C SER A 95 10.79 9.24 12.54
N GLY A 96 12.00 8.89 12.96
CA GLY A 96 12.35 7.51 13.30
C GLY A 96 11.85 7.06 14.67
N ALA A 97 11.60 5.76 14.82
CA ALA A 97 11.24 5.18 16.13
C ALA A 97 12.38 5.24 17.16
N GLY A 98 13.64 5.39 16.72
CA GLY A 98 14.80 5.48 17.61
C GLY A 98 14.97 4.25 18.51
N ASN A 99 14.74 3.04 17.98
CA ASN A 99 14.74 1.77 18.71
C ASN A 99 13.75 1.72 19.90
N ASN A 100 12.74 2.58 19.91
CA ASN A 100 11.68 2.56 20.92
C ASN A 100 10.41 1.93 20.35
N TRP A 101 10.05 0.75 20.88
CA TRP A 101 8.85 0.03 20.47
C TRP A 101 7.57 0.83 20.71
N ALA A 102 7.46 1.55 21.84
CA ALA A 102 6.27 2.33 22.15
C ALA A 102 6.04 3.46 21.14
N LYS A 103 7.11 4.09 20.63
CA LYS A 103 6.99 5.08 19.55
C LYS A 103 6.50 4.43 18.26
N GLY A 104 7.08 3.29 17.90
CA GLY A 104 6.69 2.55 16.70
C GLY A 104 5.27 1.97 16.77
N HIS A 105 4.72 1.71 17.96
CA HIS A 105 3.41 1.08 18.10
C HIS A 105 2.28 2.06 18.43
N TYR A 106 2.53 3.07 19.27
CA TYR A 106 1.48 3.94 19.82
C TYR A 106 1.52 5.39 19.32
N THR A 107 2.63 5.88 18.77
CA THR A 107 2.74 7.28 18.32
C THR A 107 3.02 7.36 16.83
N GLU A 108 4.29 7.34 16.42
CA GLU A 108 4.71 7.59 15.03
C GLU A 108 4.19 6.50 14.09
N GLY A 109 4.24 5.24 14.53
CA GLY A 109 3.71 4.13 13.73
C GLY A 109 2.18 4.08 13.70
N ALA A 110 1.50 4.62 14.71
CA ALA A 110 0.04 4.73 14.69
C ALA A 110 -0.42 5.80 13.69
N GLU A 111 0.35 6.84 13.46
CA GLU A 111 0.08 7.84 12.42
C GLU A 111 0.32 7.28 11.00
N LEU A 112 1.29 6.36 10.83
CA LEU A 112 1.64 5.79 9.53
C LEU A 112 0.76 4.59 9.12
N ILE A 113 0.21 3.85 10.09
CA ILE A 113 -0.40 2.54 9.84
C ILE A 113 -1.59 2.59 8.88
N ASP A 114 -2.42 3.63 8.92
CA ASP A 114 -3.58 3.75 8.04
C ASP A 114 -3.18 3.83 6.56
N SER A 115 -2.13 4.61 6.27
CA SER A 115 -1.56 4.69 4.92
C SER A 115 -1.01 3.34 4.44
N VAL A 116 -0.35 2.59 5.34
CA VAL A 116 0.14 1.24 5.04
C VAL A 116 -1.02 0.29 4.76
N LEU A 117 -2.06 0.35 5.59
CA LEU A 117 -3.25 -0.51 5.45
C LEU A 117 -3.97 -0.25 4.15
N ASP A 118 -4.06 1.01 3.70
CA ASP A 118 -4.68 1.35 2.43
C ASP A 118 -3.91 0.79 1.23
N VAL A 119 -2.58 0.81 1.25
CA VAL A 119 -1.76 0.18 0.20
C VAL A 119 -1.87 -1.35 0.25
N CYS A 120 -1.78 -1.94 1.45
CA CYS A 120 -1.98 -3.38 1.62
C CYS A 120 -3.35 -3.83 1.09
N ARG A 121 -4.39 -3.04 1.38
CA ARG A 121 -5.75 -3.26 0.90
C ARG A 121 -5.77 -3.19 -0.62
N LYS A 122 -5.24 -2.14 -1.24
CA LYS A 122 -5.16 -2.00 -2.71
C LYS A 122 -4.46 -3.18 -3.39
N GLU A 123 -3.32 -3.63 -2.87
CA GLU A 123 -2.60 -4.79 -3.42
C GLU A 123 -3.42 -6.09 -3.29
N ALA A 124 -4.15 -6.27 -2.19
CA ALA A 124 -5.01 -7.43 -1.99
C ALA A 124 -6.29 -7.39 -2.85
N PHE A 125 -6.87 -6.19 -3.07
CA PHE A 125 -8.02 -5.97 -3.95
C PHE A 125 -7.69 -6.19 -5.43
N ARG A 126 -6.52 -5.71 -5.89
CA ARG A 126 -6.10 -5.75 -7.30
C ARG A 126 -6.13 -7.16 -7.92
N ARG A 127 -6.08 -8.21 -7.10
CA ARG A 127 -6.17 -9.62 -7.55
C ARG A 127 -7.29 -10.43 -6.89
N LYS A 128 -8.26 -9.77 -6.25
CA LYS A 128 -9.52 -10.41 -5.85
C LYS A 128 -9.33 -11.53 -4.82
N ALA A 129 -8.30 -11.45 -3.98
CA ALA A 129 -7.88 -12.51 -3.05
C ALA A 129 -8.99 -12.94 -2.06
N PHE A 130 -9.97 -12.06 -1.82
CA PHE A 130 -11.17 -12.30 -0.99
C PHE A 130 -12.48 -12.28 -1.78
N LEU A 131 -12.44 -11.92 -3.06
CA LEU A 131 -13.65 -11.79 -3.89
C LEU A 131 -14.32 -13.14 -4.12
N HIS A 132 -13.55 -14.25 -4.11
CA HIS A 132 -14.08 -15.61 -4.27
C HIS A 132 -15.23 -15.94 -3.29
N TRP A 133 -15.22 -15.35 -2.10
CA TRP A 133 -16.28 -15.58 -1.10
C TRP A 133 -17.58 -14.87 -1.47
N TYR A 134 -17.51 -13.77 -2.20
CA TYR A 134 -18.64 -12.93 -2.56
C TYR A 134 -19.14 -13.19 -3.99
N THR A 135 -18.23 -13.44 -4.93
CA THR A 135 -18.59 -13.88 -6.29
C THR A 135 -19.16 -15.30 -6.31
N GLY A 136 -18.76 -16.14 -5.35
CA GLY A 136 -19.37 -17.46 -5.13
C GLY A 136 -20.84 -17.41 -4.72
N GLU A 137 -21.28 -16.29 -4.14
CA GLU A 137 -22.68 -16.01 -3.75
C GLU A 137 -23.43 -15.19 -4.82
N GLY A 138 -22.80 -14.88 -5.95
CA GLY A 138 -23.43 -14.23 -7.10
C GLY A 138 -23.32 -12.70 -7.17
N MET A 139 -22.51 -12.06 -6.31
CA MET A 139 -22.18 -10.63 -6.46
C MET A 139 -21.24 -10.40 -7.65
N ASP A 140 -21.52 -9.36 -8.42
CA ASP A 140 -20.64 -8.92 -9.51
C ASP A 140 -19.51 -8.02 -8.97
N GLU A 141 -18.36 -8.05 -9.65
CA GLU A 141 -17.17 -7.35 -9.19
C GLU A 141 -17.33 -5.81 -9.26
N MET A 142 -18.16 -5.34 -10.18
CA MET A 142 -18.50 -3.91 -10.29
C MET A 142 -19.29 -3.42 -9.06
N GLU A 143 -20.08 -4.30 -8.43
CA GLU A 143 -20.88 -3.95 -7.24
C GLU A 143 -19.99 -3.61 -6.03
N PHE A 144 -18.79 -4.18 -5.93
CA PHE A 144 -17.83 -3.81 -4.88
C PHE A 144 -17.29 -2.40 -5.06
N THR A 145 -16.95 -2.05 -6.31
CA THR A 145 -16.39 -0.74 -6.64
C THR A 145 -17.48 0.34 -6.49
N GLU A 146 -18.71 0.01 -6.88
CA GLU A 146 -19.87 0.88 -6.71
C GLU A 146 -20.22 1.06 -5.23
N ALA A 147 -20.19 0.00 -4.43
CA ALA A 147 -20.42 0.09 -2.99
C ALA A 147 -19.35 0.93 -2.27
N GLU A 148 -18.07 0.82 -2.67
CA GLU A 148 -17.00 1.68 -2.17
C GLU A 148 -17.23 3.15 -2.55
N SER A 149 -17.57 3.43 -3.81
CA SER A 149 -17.90 4.78 -4.27
C SER A 149 -19.06 5.37 -3.47
N ASN A 150 -20.16 4.62 -3.34
CA ASN A 150 -21.34 5.07 -2.62
C ASN A 150 -21.05 5.36 -1.14
N MET A 151 -20.20 4.54 -0.51
CA MET A 151 -19.75 4.78 0.87
C MET A 151 -18.90 6.05 0.99
N ASN A 152 -17.97 6.28 0.06
CA ASN A 152 -17.13 7.48 0.05
C ASN A 152 -17.94 8.75 -0.21
N ASP A 153 -18.92 8.68 -1.11
CA ASP A 153 -19.85 9.78 -1.38
C ASP A 153 -20.68 10.10 -0.13
N LEU A 154 -21.21 9.07 0.55
CA LEU A 154 -21.96 9.24 1.79
C LEU A 154 -21.10 9.86 2.90
N VAL A 155 -19.86 9.39 3.08
CA VAL A 155 -18.92 9.98 4.06
C VAL A 155 -18.65 11.45 3.75
N SER A 156 -18.46 11.78 2.47
CA SER A 156 -18.23 13.17 2.03
C SER A 156 -19.45 14.05 2.31
N GLU A 157 -20.66 13.55 2.10
CA GLU A 157 -21.89 14.25 2.42
C GLU A 157 -22.03 14.53 3.93
N TYR A 158 -21.73 13.54 4.78
CA TYR A 158 -21.75 13.74 6.24
C TYR A 158 -20.69 14.74 6.72
N GLN A 159 -19.50 14.75 6.12
CA GLN A 159 -18.45 15.73 6.43
C GLN A 159 -18.89 17.15 6.04
N GLN A 160 -19.51 17.31 4.88
CA GLN A 160 -20.06 18.61 4.45
C GLN A 160 -21.13 19.13 5.41
N TYR A 161 -22.04 18.27 5.89
CA TYR A 161 -23.03 18.69 6.89
C TYR A 161 -22.40 19.07 8.22
N GLN A 162 -21.37 18.35 8.68
CA GLN A 162 -20.65 18.71 9.90
C GLN A 162 -19.99 20.08 9.78
N ASP A 163 -19.26 20.33 8.69
CA ASP A 163 -18.58 21.61 8.47
C ASP A 163 -19.59 22.76 8.32
N ALA A 164 -20.72 22.54 7.63
CA ALA A 164 -21.77 23.54 7.47
C ALA A 164 -22.48 23.89 8.80
N THR A 165 -22.72 22.91 9.67
CA THR A 165 -23.29 23.16 11.01
C THR A 165 -22.33 23.93 11.93
N VAL A 166 -21.03 23.76 11.75
CA VAL A 166 -20.01 24.47 12.54
C VAL A 166 -19.90 25.94 12.09
N GLU A 167 -20.08 26.24 10.80
CA GLU A 167 -20.11 27.62 10.29
C GLU A 167 -21.37 28.38 10.73
N GLU A 168 -22.55 27.74 10.78
CA GLU A 168 -23.80 28.38 11.23
C GLU A 168 -23.84 28.64 12.75
N GLU A 169 -23.19 27.83 13.60
CA GLU A 169 -23.11 28.08 15.05
C GLU A 169 -22.13 29.22 15.42
N GLY A 170 -21.26 29.65 14.49
CA GLY A 170 -20.25 30.70 14.73
C GLY A 170 -20.72 32.15 14.52
N GLU A 171 -21.92 32.37 13.95
CA GLU A 171 -22.42 33.73 13.62
C GLU A 171 -23.34 34.36 14.70
N TYR A 172 -23.59 33.71 15.83
CA TYR A 172 -24.59 34.15 16.82
C TYR A 172 -24.05 34.79 18.11
N ASP A 173 -22.78 35.22 18.17
CA ASP A 173 -22.16 35.70 19.45
C ASP A 173 -21.46 37.08 19.37
N GLU A 174 -21.92 38.04 18.55
CA GLU A 174 -21.29 39.39 18.49
C GLU A 174 -22.23 40.63 18.50
N GLU A 175 -23.45 40.58 19.05
CA GLU A 175 -24.23 41.81 19.30
C GLU A 175 -24.93 41.86 20.68
N GLU A 176 -24.15 41.89 21.77
CA GLU A 176 -24.63 42.51 23.02
C GLU A 176 -23.44 43.05 23.85
N GLU A 177 -23.10 44.34 23.67
CA GLU A 177 -22.67 45.30 24.70
C GLU A 177 -21.87 46.46 24.07
N ALA A 178 -22.53 47.60 23.84
CA ALA A 178 -21.86 48.89 23.85
C ALA A 178 -22.75 49.90 24.58
N TYR A 179 -22.19 50.41 25.68
CA TYR A 179 -22.75 51.29 26.72
C TYR A 179 -23.40 52.59 26.23
#